data_AF-A7S4L0-F1
#
_entry.id   AF-A7S4L0-F1
#
_cell.length_a   1.000
_cell.length_b   1.000
_cell.length_c   1.000
_cell.angle_alpha   90.00
_cell.angle_beta   90.00
_cell.angle_gamma   90.00
#
_symmetry.space_group_name_H-M   'P 1'
#
loop_
_entity.id
_entity.type
_entity.pdbx_description
1 polymer ?
#
loop_
_entity_poly.entity_id
_entity_poly.type
_entity_poly.pdbx_seq_one_letter_code
_entity_poly.pdbx_strand_id
1 'polypeptide(L)'
;SSPSGPPAKQRRNVRFVANPDLAHAHEATVEGIRAHEIAHPDGKVEQVQPDGSRVILFANGTRREISSDGKTVIVTFFNGDIKQVMPDQRVVYYYSEAQTTHTTYPDGLEVLQFPNNQIEKHYTDGTKEIIFPDQTVKYLHTNGSEECVFPDGTVQRLSHDGERTIEFPNGQREIHTKFYKKREYPNGTVKTVFQDGRTETRYSNGRLRVRDQEGRVIMDTADQTVR
;
A
#
# COMPACT_ATOMS: atom_id res chain seq x y z
N SER A 1 13.81 -8.44 28.00
CA SER A 1 14.42 -8.03 26.73
C SER A 1 13.31 -7.85 25.72
N SER A 2 12.81 -6.63 25.56
CA SER A 2 11.72 -6.33 24.63
C SER A 2 12.27 -6.32 23.20
N PRO A 3 11.58 -6.89 22.19
CA PRO A 3 12.01 -6.71 20.82
C PRO A 3 11.59 -5.30 20.40
N SER A 4 12.59 -4.46 20.13
CA SER A 4 12.46 -3.19 19.46
C SER A 4 11.72 -3.41 18.13
N GLY A 5 10.57 -2.75 17.96
CA GLY A 5 9.91 -2.65 16.66
C GLY A 5 10.83 -1.98 15.63
N PRO A 6 10.65 -2.24 14.33
CA PRO A 6 11.50 -1.67 13.30
C PRO A 6 11.38 -0.14 13.30
N PRO A 7 12.44 0.59 12.91
CA PRO A 7 12.43 2.04 12.91
C PRO A 7 11.41 2.58 11.90
N ALA A 8 10.76 3.69 12.27
CA ALA A 8 9.85 4.42 11.40
C ALA A 8 10.53 4.71 10.05
N LYS A 9 10.17 3.95 9.00
CA LYS A 9 10.63 4.19 7.64
C LYS A 9 10.12 5.58 7.24
N GLN A 10 11.08 6.48 7.02
CA GLN A 10 10.90 7.84 6.55
C GLN A 10 9.91 7.85 5.37
N ARG A 11 8.74 8.45 5.58
CA ARG A 11 7.72 8.66 4.54
C ARG A 11 8.35 9.44 3.40
N ARG A 12 8.85 8.74 2.37
CA ARG A 12 9.20 9.39 1.11
C ARG A 12 7.89 9.78 0.46
N ASN A 13 7.65 11.09 0.42
CA ASN A 13 6.62 11.66 -0.45
C ASN A 13 7.01 11.35 -1.90
N VAL A 14 6.59 10.19 -2.39
CA VAL A 14 6.64 9.89 -3.82
C VAL A 14 5.59 10.78 -4.46
N ARG A 15 6.03 11.84 -5.14
CA ARG A 15 5.14 12.60 -6.01
C ARG A 15 4.66 11.65 -7.10
N PHE A 16 3.40 11.30 -7.02
CA PHE A 16 2.72 10.47 -8.00
C PHE A 16 2.67 11.23 -9.32
N VAL A 17 3.28 10.66 -10.35
CA VAL A 17 3.00 11.05 -11.73
C VAL A 17 1.83 10.18 -12.17
N ALA A 18 0.66 10.42 -11.58
CA ALA A 18 -0.58 10.06 -12.24
C ALA A 18 -0.78 11.13 -13.30
N ASN A 19 -0.26 10.89 -14.50
CA ASN A 19 -0.74 11.64 -15.67
C ASN A 19 -1.78 10.76 -16.36
N PRO A 20 -3.07 10.92 -16.03
CA PRO A 20 -4.16 10.39 -16.84
C PRO A 20 -4.25 11.05 -18.23
N ASP A 21 -3.40 12.03 -18.54
CA ASP A 21 -3.31 12.69 -19.85
C ASP A 21 -2.44 11.94 -20.88
N LEU A 22 -2.02 10.71 -20.61
CA LEU A 22 -1.27 9.90 -21.59
C LEU A 22 -2.07 9.51 -22.84
N ALA A 23 -3.37 9.84 -22.90
CA ALA A 23 -4.20 9.67 -24.08
C ALA A 23 -4.14 10.85 -25.06
N HIS A 24 -3.71 12.05 -24.67
CA HIS A 24 -3.74 13.24 -25.54
C HIS A 24 -2.47 14.09 -25.42
N ALA A 25 -1.40 13.66 -26.10
CA ALA A 25 -0.30 14.55 -26.45
C ALA A 25 0.10 14.35 -27.92
N HIS A 26 -0.39 15.29 -28.74
CA HIS A 26 0.15 15.71 -30.03
C HIS A 26 0.12 14.74 -31.22
N GLU A 27 -1.03 14.72 -31.92
CA GLU A 27 -0.98 14.96 -33.37
C GLU A 27 -0.49 16.40 -33.60
N ALA A 28 0.82 16.62 -33.57
CA ALA A 28 1.41 17.73 -34.29
C ALA A 28 2.05 17.13 -35.55
N THR A 29 1.25 17.09 -36.61
CA THR A 29 1.75 16.97 -37.98
C THR A 29 2.67 18.16 -38.24
N VAL A 30 3.97 17.99 -38.00
CA VAL A 30 4.98 18.88 -38.60
C VAL A 30 5.05 18.46 -40.06
N GLU A 31 4.16 19.04 -40.87
CA GLU A 31 4.29 19.03 -42.31
C GLU A 31 5.65 19.66 -42.68
N GLY A 32 6.57 18.86 -43.21
CA GLY A 32 7.69 19.43 -43.98
C GLY A 32 9.06 18.75 -43.89
N ILE A 33 9.32 17.80 -42.98
CA ILE A 33 10.61 17.09 -42.95
C ILE A 33 10.36 15.58 -43.01
N ARG A 34 10.63 14.98 -44.18
CA ARG A 34 10.32 13.57 -44.45
C ARG A 34 11.10 12.65 -43.52
N ALA A 35 10.39 11.91 -42.68
CA ALA A 35 10.94 10.75 -41.98
C ALA A 35 11.46 9.71 -42.98
N HIS A 36 12.56 9.04 -42.65
CA HIS A 36 13.07 7.93 -43.46
C HIS A 36 12.32 6.65 -43.07
N GLU A 37 11.69 6.00 -44.04
CA GLU A 37 10.96 4.74 -43.83
C GLU A 37 11.83 3.54 -44.24
N ILE A 38 11.83 2.49 -43.41
CA ILE A 38 12.56 1.25 -43.60
C ILE A 38 11.58 0.10 -43.41
N ALA A 39 11.23 -0.57 -44.51
CA ALA A 39 10.44 -1.80 -44.47
C ALA A 39 11.36 -3.00 -44.28
N HIS A 40 11.00 -3.91 -43.37
CA HIS A 40 11.78 -5.11 -43.08
C HIS A 40 11.07 -6.38 -43.60
N PRO A 41 11.80 -7.49 -43.86
CA PRO A 41 11.22 -8.72 -44.40
C PRO A 41 10.17 -9.40 -43.49
N ASP A 42 10.22 -9.12 -42.18
CA ASP A 42 9.27 -9.63 -41.18
C ASP A 42 7.95 -8.81 -41.13
N GLY A 43 7.78 -7.84 -42.03
CA GLY A 43 6.58 -7.03 -42.16
C GLY A 43 6.50 -5.84 -41.21
N LYS A 44 7.54 -5.57 -40.40
CA LYS A 44 7.59 -4.33 -39.61
C LYS A 44 8.10 -3.16 -40.45
N VAL A 45 7.60 -1.97 -40.12
CA VAL A 45 8.00 -0.70 -40.74
C VAL A 45 8.63 0.18 -39.67
N GLU A 46 9.84 0.68 -39.92
CA GLU A 46 10.55 1.62 -39.05
C GLU A 46 10.59 3.00 -39.71
N GLN A 47 10.10 4.03 -39.01
CA GLN A 47 10.19 5.42 -39.40
C GLN A 47 11.20 6.13 -38.50
N VAL A 48 12.25 6.69 -39.10
CA VAL A 48 13.29 7.46 -38.40
C VAL A 48 13.04 8.94 -38.65
N GLN A 49 12.80 9.69 -37.58
CA GLN A 49 12.56 11.12 -37.62
C GLN A 49 13.89 11.89 -37.75
N PRO A 50 13.86 13.14 -38.25
CA PRO A 50 15.06 13.97 -38.40
C PRO A 50 15.82 14.23 -37.09
N ASP A 51 15.12 14.24 -35.96
CA ASP A 51 15.71 14.42 -34.63
C ASP A 51 16.38 13.14 -34.08
N GLY A 52 16.31 12.04 -34.82
CA GLY A 52 16.85 10.73 -34.45
C GLY A 52 15.88 9.82 -33.69
N SER A 53 14.69 10.30 -33.31
CA SER A 53 13.64 9.48 -32.72
C SER A 53 13.09 8.48 -33.74
N ARG A 54 12.49 7.39 -33.25
CA ARG A 54 12.07 6.27 -34.11
C ARG A 54 10.69 5.78 -33.74
N VAL A 55 9.92 5.40 -34.75
CA VAL A 55 8.63 4.73 -34.61
C VAL A 55 8.68 3.41 -35.38
N ILE A 56 8.35 2.30 -34.73
CA ILE A 56 8.31 0.96 -35.32
C ILE A 56 6.88 0.46 -35.26
N LEU A 57 6.30 0.15 -36.42
CA LEU A 57 4.97 -0.44 -36.57
C LEU A 57 5.14 -1.93 -36.87
N PHE A 58 4.56 -2.77 -36.03
CA PHE A 58 4.57 -4.22 -36.20
C PHE A 58 3.31 -4.69 -36.95
N ALA A 59 3.42 -5.80 -37.67
CA ALA A 59 2.31 -6.37 -38.45
C ALA A 59 1.05 -6.69 -37.62
N ASN A 60 1.20 -6.94 -36.32
CA ASN A 60 0.08 -7.19 -35.41
C ASN A 60 -0.62 -5.91 -34.90
N GLY A 61 -0.21 -4.72 -35.36
CA GLY A 61 -0.75 -3.42 -34.93
C GLY A 61 -0.05 -2.82 -33.70
N THR A 62 0.93 -3.50 -33.10
CA THR A 62 1.75 -2.92 -32.01
C THR A 62 2.58 -1.77 -32.57
N ARG A 63 2.66 -0.67 -31.83
CA ARG A 63 3.48 0.50 -32.15
C ARG A 63 4.53 0.70 -31.07
N ARG A 64 5.79 0.90 -31.46
CA ARG A 64 6.91 1.16 -30.55
C ARG A 64 7.59 2.47 -30.92
N GLU A 65 7.68 3.38 -29.96
CA GLU A 65 8.35 4.67 -30.09
C GLU A 65 9.61 4.68 -29.25
N ILE A 66 10.67 5.28 -29.78
CA ILE A 66 11.96 5.43 -29.10
C ILE A 66 12.38 6.90 -29.23
N SER A 67 12.68 7.55 -28.11
CA SER A 67 13.20 8.92 -28.10
C SER A 67 14.55 9.01 -28.81
N SER A 68 14.93 10.20 -29.27
CA SER A 68 16.20 10.44 -29.96
C SER A 68 17.44 10.05 -29.14
N ASP A 69 17.36 10.18 -27.81
CA ASP A 69 18.40 9.76 -26.88
C ASP A 69 18.33 8.27 -26.46
N GLY A 70 17.31 7.54 -26.94
CA GLY A 70 17.06 6.14 -26.64
C GLY A 70 16.65 5.83 -25.20
N LYS A 71 16.49 6.86 -24.34
CA LYS A 71 16.21 6.67 -22.90
C LYS A 71 14.74 6.47 -22.59
N THR A 72 13.85 6.94 -23.46
CA THR A 72 12.41 6.73 -23.34
C THR A 72 11.95 5.79 -24.45
N VAL A 73 11.23 4.73 -24.07
CA VAL A 73 10.63 3.79 -25.02
C VAL A 73 9.17 3.63 -24.65
N ILE A 74 8.26 3.84 -25.60
CA ILE A 74 6.81 3.62 -25.43
C ILE A 74 6.40 2.50 -26.37
N VAL A 75 5.62 1.54 -25.88
CA VAL A 75 5.05 0.44 -26.65
C VAL A 75 3.55 0.45 -26.43
N THR A 76 2.79 0.71 -27.49
CA THR A 76 1.33 0.58 -27.51
C THR A 76 0.99 -0.76 -28.15
N PHE A 77 0.42 -1.66 -27.36
CA PHE A 77 0.04 -2.99 -27.80
C PHE A 77 -1.33 -2.97 -28.51
N PHE A 78 -1.57 -3.98 -29.35
CA PHE A 78 -2.81 -4.12 -30.09
C PHE A 78 -4.06 -4.29 -29.22
N ASN A 79 -3.88 -4.77 -27.98
CA ASN A 79 -4.97 -4.91 -27.00
C ASN A 79 -5.28 -3.59 -26.27
N GLY A 80 -4.58 -2.49 -26.58
CA GLY A 80 -4.74 -1.19 -25.94
C GLY A 80 -3.80 -0.95 -24.75
N ASP A 81 -3.05 -1.96 -24.29
CA ASP A 81 -2.07 -1.78 -23.21
C ASP A 81 -0.92 -0.88 -23.66
N ILE A 82 -0.30 -0.22 -22.68
CA ILE A 82 0.84 0.65 -22.92
C ILE A 82 1.97 0.28 -21.97
N LYS A 83 3.18 0.08 -22.50
CA LYS A 83 4.41 -0.06 -21.71
C LYS A 83 5.36 1.08 -22.01
N GLN A 84 5.78 1.80 -20.99
CA GLN A 84 6.73 2.89 -21.07
C GLN A 84 7.95 2.60 -20.21
N VAL A 85 9.14 2.74 -20.80
CA VAL A 85 10.42 2.77 -20.09
C VAL A 85 10.86 4.22 -19.99
N MET A 86 11.14 4.68 -18.78
CA MET A 86 11.52 6.05 -18.47
C MET A 86 13.05 6.22 -18.40
N PRO A 87 13.60 7.43 -18.59
CA PRO A 87 15.03 7.70 -18.46
C PRO A 87 15.61 7.39 -17.08
N ASP A 88 14.79 7.42 -16.03
CA ASP A 88 15.18 7.05 -14.66
C ASP A 88 15.05 5.55 -14.37
N GLN A 89 14.91 4.73 -15.43
CA GLN A 89 14.79 3.28 -15.40
C GLN A 89 13.47 2.76 -14.80
N ARG A 90 12.51 3.63 -14.47
CA ARG A 90 11.15 3.18 -14.14
C ARG A 90 10.49 2.57 -15.37
N VAL A 91 9.74 1.49 -15.15
CA VAL A 91 8.88 0.88 -16.16
C VAL A 91 7.44 1.08 -15.74
N VAL A 92 6.64 1.74 -16.57
CA VAL A 92 5.21 1.96 -16.35
C VAL A 92 4.44 1.12 -17.35
N TYR A 93 3.57 0.24 -16.87
CA TYR A 93 2.66 -0.57 -17.66
C TYR A 93 1.23 -0.16 -17.35
N TYR A 94 0.44 0.18 -18.36
CA TYR A 94 -0.98 0.44 -18.25
C TYR A 94 -1.77 -0.70 -18.88
N TYR A 95 -2.58 -1.36 -18.05
CA TYR A 95 -3.52 -2.39 -18.49
C TYR A 95 -4.84 -1.72 -18.85
N SER A 96 -5.15 -1.73 -20.14
CA SER A 96 -6.29 -1.00 -20.70
C SER A 96 -7.64 -1.54 -20.22
N GLU A 97 -7.84 -2.86 -20.28
CA GLU A 97 -9.07 -3.55 -19.88
C GLU A 97 -9.37 -3.35 -18.39
N ALA A 98 -8.35 -3.49 -17.54
CA ALA A 98 -8.46 -3.34 -16.08
C ALA A 98 -8.34 -1.88 -15.60
N GLN A 99 -8.03 -0.94 -16.49
CA GLN A 99 -7.76 0.47 -16.17
C GLN A 99 -6.77 0.64 -15.01
N THR A 100 -5.71 -0.16 -15.02
CA THR A 100 -4.77 -0.28 -13.90
C THR A 100 -3.36 0.09 -14.36
N THR A 101 -2.69 0.97 -13.62
CA THR A 101 -1.29 1.33 -13.89
C THR A 101 -0.37 0.60 -12.93
N HIS A 102 0.59 -0.14 -13.45
CA HIS A 102 1.64 -0.83 -12.72
C HIS A 102 3.00 -0.18 -13.01
N THR A 103 3.65 0.36 -12.00
CA THR A 103 4.99 0.94 -12.10
C THR A 103 6.00 0.09 -11.35
N THR A 104 7.06 -0.36 -12.03
CA THR A 104 8.22 -1.01 -11.43
C THR A 104 9.36 -0.01 -11.32
N TYR A 105 9.90 0.15 -10.11
CA TYR A 105 11.02 1.03 -9.81
C TYR A 105 12.36 0.27 -9.86
N PRO A 106 13.49 0.96 -10.08
CA PRO A 106 14.81 0.32 -10.16
C PRO A 106 15.25 -0.39 -8.88
N ASP A 107 14.71 0.01 -7.72
CA ASP A 107 14.96 -0.64 -6.43
C ASP A 107 14.09 -1.90 -6.20
N GLY A 108 13.27 -2.26 -7.19
CA GLY A 108 12.37 -3.41 -7.15
C GLY A 108 11.02 -3.13 -6.49
N LEU A 109 10.74 -1.89 -6.07
CA LEU A 109 9.39 -1.51 -5.61
C LEU A 109 8.41 -1.58 -6.79
N GLU A 110 7.30 -2.28 -6.61
CA GLU A 110 6.18 -2.27 -7.57
C GLU A 110 5.03 -1.45 -6.99
N VAL A 111 4.41 -0.62 -7.81
CA VAL A 111 3.26 0.22 -7.42
C VAL A 111 2.12 0.01 -8.41
N LEU A 112 0.99 -0.50 -7.93
CA LEU A 112 -0.25 -0.64 -8.69
C LEU A 112 -1.24 0.44 -8.30
N GLN A 113 -1.87 1.07 -9.29
CA GLN A 113 -2.91 2.08 -9.11
C GLN A 113 -4.17 1.59 -9.83
N PHE A 114 -5.23 1.41 -9.06
CA PHE A 114 -6.50 0.86 -9.52
C PHE A 114 -7.52 1.97 -9.80
N PRO A 115 -8.54 1.72 -10.64
CA PRO A 115 -9.53 2.74 -11.02
C PRO A 115 -10.41 3.22 -9.85
N ASN A 116 -10.50 2.44 -8.77
CA ASN A 116 -11.22 2.83 -7.56
C ASN A 116 -10.41 3.77 -6.64
N ASN A 117 -9.24 4.27 -7.08
CA ASN A 117 -8.26 5.04 -6.30
C ASN A 117 -7.53 4.23 -5.21
N GLN A 118 -7.63 2.89 -5.21
CA GLN A 118 -6.75 2.07 -4.40
C GLN A 118 -5.34 2.08 -4.99
N ILE A 119 -4.34 2.17 -4.12
CA ILE A 119 -2.92 2.06 -4.49
C ILE A 119 -2.32 0.90 -3.70
N GLU A 120 -1.61 0.02 -4.37
CA GLU A 120 -0.82 -1.02 -3.73
C GLU A 120 0.66 -0.83 -4.01
N LYS A 121 1.49 -0.97 -2.98
CA LYS A 121 2.94 -1.02 -3.09
C LYS A 121 3.41 -2.39 -2.67
N HIS A 122 4.15 -3.07 -3.51
CA HIS A 122 4.75 -4.38 -3.23
C HIS A 122 6.26 -4.19 -3.09
N TYR A 123 6.76 -4.43 -1.88
CA TYR A 123 8.16 -4.24 -1.53
C TYR A 123 8.98 -5.51 -1.80
N THR A 124 10.29 -5.34 -2.02
CA THR A 124 11.23 -6.45 -2.27
C THR A 124 11.40 -7.39 -1.08
N ASP A 125 11.11 -6.93 0.14
CA ASP A 125 11.08 -7.77 1.34
C ASP A 125 9.80 -8.63 1.46
N GLY A 126 8.89 -8.54 0.48
CA GLY A 126 7.62 -9.24 0.41
C GLY A 126 6.48 -8.55 1.16
N THR A 127 6.74 -7.46 1.87
CA THR A 127 5.70 -6.64 2.50
C THR A 127 4.83 -5.99 1.42
N LYS A 128 3.53 -5.87 1.68
CA LYS A 128 2.61 -5.08 0.85
C LYS A 128 2.00 -3.95 1.66
N GLU A 129 1.87 -2.78 1.05
CA GLU A 129 1.16 -1.62 1.59
C GLU A 129 -0.01 -1.29 0.67
N ILE A 130 -1.22 -1.33 1.19
CA ILE A 130 -2.46 -1.05 0.47
C ILE A 130 -3.02 0.26 1.03
N ILE A 131 -3.21 1.23 0.15
CA ILE A 131 -3.84 2.51 0.46
C ILE A 131 -5.23 2.46 -0.14
N PHE A 132 -6.25 2.40 0.70
CA PHE A 132 -7.64 2.33 0.30
C PHE A 132 -8.19 3.72 -0.06
N PRO A 133 -9.34 3.80 -0.76
CA PRO A 133 -9.91 5.08 -1.18
C PRO A 133 -10.28 5.99 0.00
N ASP A 134 -10.65 5.40 1.14
CA ASP A 134 -10.94 6.10 2.40
C ASP A 134 -9.68 6.60 3.14
N GLN A 135 -8.50 6.44 2.56
CA GLN A 135 -7.18 6.74 3.13
C GLN A 135 -6.75 5.81 4.27
N THR A 136 -7.46 4.70 4.51
CA THR A 136 -6.96 3.62 5.37
C THR A 136 -5.72 3.00 4.72
N VAL A 137 -4.66 2.81 5.49
CA VAL A 137 -3.43 2.15 5.03
C VAL A 137 -3.32 0.79 5.70
N LYS A 138 -3.24 -0.29 4.91
CA LYS A 138 -3.03 -1.64 5.41
C LYS A 138 -1.68 -2.19 4.99
N TYR A 139 -0.90 -2.66 5.95
CA TYR A 139 0.33 -3.41 5.74
C TYR A 139 0.06 -4.91 5.88
N LEU A 140 0.59 -5.69 4.94
CA LEU A 140 0.63 -7.15 4.97
C LEU A 140 2.09 -7.57 5.04
N HIS A 141 2.50 -8.20 6.14
CA HIS A 141 3.86 -8.66 6.34
C HIS A 141 4.03 -10.13 5.95
N THR A 142 5.25 -10.52 5.59
CA THR A 142 5.59 -11.90 5.19
C THR A 142 5.43 -12.92 6.31
N ASN A 143 5.48 -12.51 7.57
CA ASN A 143 5.18 -13.35 8.73
C ASN A 143 3.67 -13.58 8.94
N GLY A 144 2.81 -13.05 8.07
CA GLY A 144 1.35 -13.15 8.17
C GLY A 144 0.70 -12.16 9.15
N SER A 145 1.47 -11.27 9.78
CA SER A 145 0.89 -10.17 10.55
C SER A 145 0.38 -9.05 9.65
N GLU A 146 -0.63 -8.33 10.13
CA GLU A 146 -1.25 -7.21 9.44
C GLU A 146 -1.29 -5.97 10.34
N GLU A 147 -1.16 -4.79 9.75
CA GLU A 147 -1.37 -3.51 10.44
C GLU A 147 -2.29 -2.63 9.59
N CYS A 148 -3.31 -2.02 10.19
CA CYS A 148 -4.18 -1.04 9.56
C CYS A 148 -4.05 0.30 10.30
N VAL A 149 -3.75 1.37 9.58
CA VAL A 149 -3.73 2.74 10.07
C VAL A 149 -4.91 3.49 9.47
N PHE A 150 -5.83 3.92 10.33
CA PHE A 150 -7.04 4.62 9.92
C PHE A 150 -6.80 6.15 9.86
N PRO A 151 -7.61 6.90 9.08
CA PRO A 151 -7.48 8.34 8.96
C PRO A 151 -7.63 9.12 10.27
N ASP A 152 -8.40 8.58 11.23
CA ASP A 152 -8.59 9.17 12.56
C ASP A 152 -7.35 9.00 13.47
N GLY A 153 -6.33 8.26 13.02
CA GLY A 153 -5.13 7.92 13.78
C GLY A 153 -5.23 6.63 14.58
N THR A 154 -6.37 5.92 14.52
CA THR A 154 -6.49 4.59 15.11
C THR A 154 -5.55 3.62 14.38
N VAL A 155 -4.84 2.77 15.13
CA VAL A 155 -3.97 1.74 14.58
C VAL A 155 -4.43 0.38 15.07
N GLN A 156 -4.73 -0.52 14.14
CA GLN A 156 -5.08 -1.91 14.43
C GLN A 156 -3.96 -2.83 13.97
N ARG A 157 -3.51 -3.75 14.82
CA ARG A 157 -2.53 -4.80 14.46
C ARG A 157 -3.13 -6.16 14.70
N LEU A 158 -2.96 -7.06 13.74
CA LEU A 158 -3.30 -8.48 13.84
C LEU A 158 -2.00 -9.28 13.82
N SER A 159 -1.73 -10.03 14.89
CA SER A 159 -0.59 -10.94 14.94
C SER A 159 -0.88 -12.22 14.16
N HIS A 160 0.18 -12.94 13.80
CA HIS A 160 0.09 -14.27 13.19
C HIS A 160 -0.73 -15.26 14.06
N ASP A 161 -0.69 -15.10 15.40
CA ASP A 161 -1.40 -15.95 16.36
C ASP A 161 -2.89 -15.61 16.49
N GLY A 162 -3.36 -14.58 15.77
CA GLY A 162 -4.74 -14.10 15.78
C GLY A 162 -5.07 -13.14 16.94
N GLU A 163 -4.07 -12.63 17.66
CA GLU A 163 -4.26 -11.55 18.63
C GLU A 163 -4.43 -10.23 17.88
N ARG A 164 -5.48 -9.48 18.22
CA ARG A 164 -5.74 -8.15 17.67
C ARG A 164 -5.47 -7.08 18.73
N THR A 165 -4.57 -6.15 18.42
CA THR A 165 -4.36 -4.93 19.20
C THR A 165 -5.00 -3.75 18.47
N ILE A 166 -5.64 -2.82 19.20
CA ILE A 166 -6.16 -1.56 18.68
C ILE A 166 -5.61 -0.43 19.56
N GLU A 167 -4.94 0.54 18.97
CA GLU A 167 -4.42 1.74 19.63
C GLU A 167 -5.21 2.94 19.13
N PHE A 168 -5.82 3.67 20.06
CA PHE A 168 -6.61 4.86 19.76
C PHE A 168 -5.75 6.12 19.93
N PRO A 169 -6.06 7.22 19.21
CA PRO A 169 -5.34 8.49 19.30
C PRO A 169 -5.28 9.08 20.71
N ASN A 170 -6.28 8.79 21.54
CA ASN A 170 -6.35 9.24 22.93
C ASN A 170 -5.42 8.46 23.88
N GLY A 171 -4.60 7.54 23.38
CA GLY A 171 -3.70 6.69 24.16
C GLY A 171 -4.36 5.46 24.79
N GLN A 172 -5.67 5.25 24.58
CA GLN A 172 -6.34 4.02 24.97
C GLN A 172 -5.88 2.88 24.05
N ARG A 173 -5.73 1.68 24.62
CA ARG A 173 -5.38 0.47 23.87
C ARG A 173 -6.34 -0.66 24.19
N GLU A 174 -6.69 -1.45 23.18
CA GLU A 174 -7.43 -2.69 23.32
C GLU A 174 -6.63 -3.88 22.81
N ILE A 175 -6.73 -5.01 23.51
CA ILE A 175 -6.10 -6.28 23.16
C ILE A 175 -7.20 -7.34 23.17
N HIS A 176 -7.45 -7.95 22.02
CA HIS A 176 -8.44 -9.00 21.83
C HIS A 176 -7.69 -10.29 21.56
N THR A 177 -7.74 -11.21 22.53
CA THR A 177 -7.18 -12.55 22.40
C THR A 177 -8.32 -13.56 22.25
N LYS A 178 -7.96 -14.83 22.05
CA LYS A 178 -8.93 -15.93 22.15
C LYS A 178 -9.58 -15.95 23.53
N PHE A 179 -8.85 -15.65 24.62
CA PHE A 179 -9.30 -15.88 26.00
C PHE A 179 -9.97 -14.67 26.67
N TYR A 180 -9.64 -13.46 26.23
CA TYR A 180 -10.13 -12.24 26.86
C TYR A 180 -10.07 -11.02 25.93
N LYS A 181 -10.82 -9.99 26.31
CA LYS A 181 -10.69 -8.61 25.79
C LYS A 181 -10.19 -7.71 26.90
N LYS A 182 -9.06 -7.07 26.67
CA LYS A 182 -8.41 -6.16 27.62
C LYS A 182 -8.41 -4.75 27.07
N ARG A 183 -8.73 -3.76 27.91
CA ARG A 183 -8.68 -2.34 27.60
C ARG A 183 -7.76 -1.63 28.60
N GLU A 184 -6.75 -0.97 28.08
CA GLU A 184 -5.76 -0.19 28.83
C GLU A 184 -6.09 1.30 28.63
N TYR A 185 -6.22 2.03 29.71
CA TYR A 185 -6.54 3.46 29.71
C TYR A 185 -5.27 4.28 29.99
N PRO A 186 -5.18 5.51 29.45
CA PRO A 186 -4.01 6.38 29.67
C PRO A 186 -3.69 6.66 31.14
N ASN A 187 -4.71 6.61 32.02
CA ASN A 187 -4.55 6.81 33.45
C ASN A 187 -3.92 5.60 34.18
N GLY A 188 -3.52 4.54 33.45
CA GLY A 188 -2.96 3.30 33.99
C GLY A 188 -4.00 2.26 34.43
N THR A 189 -5.30 2.57 34.33
CA THR A 189 -6.36 1.59 34.62
C THR A 189 -6.41 0.55 33.51
N VAL A 190 -6.61 -0.70 33.87
CA VAL A 190 -6.76 -1.83 32.96
C VAL A 190 -8.05 -2.56 33.28
N LYS A 191 -8.88 -2.80 32.26
CA LYS A 191 -10.08 -3.62 32.36
C LYS A 191 -9.95 -4.85 31.48
N THR A 192 -10.15 -6.03 32.04
CA THR A 192 -10.15 -7.30 31.30
C THR A 192 -11.50 -7.96 31.43
N VAL A 193 -12.08 -8.38 30.31
CA VAL A 193 -13.32 -9.16 30.21
C VAL A 193 -12.93 -10.54 29.68
N PHE A 194 -13.20 -11.58 30.44
CA PHE A 194 -12.90 -12.96 30.08
C PHE A 194 -14.09 -13.60 29.34
N GLN A 195 -13.85 -14.74 28.68
CA GLN A 195 -14.90 -15.47 27.95
C GLN A 195 -16.08 -15.92 28.83
N ASP A 196 -15.82 -16.21 30.11
CA ASP A 196 -16.82 -16.61 31.10
C ASP A 196 -17.67 -15.42 31.61
N GLY A 197 -17.46 -14.21 31.08
CA GLY A 197 -18.16 -12.99 31.50
C GLY A 197 -17.59 -12.33 32.75
N ARG A 198 -16.60 -12.96 33.43
CA ARG A 198 -15.88 -12.33 34.54
C ARG A 198 -15.18 -11.07 34.06
N THR A 199 -15.17 -10.06 34.91
CA THR A 199 -14.45 -8.82 34.65
C THR A 199 -13.46 -8.49 35.75
N GLU A 200 -12.27 -8.04 35.36
CA GLU A 200 -11.23 -7.54 36.25
C GLU A 200 -10.98 -6.07 35.93
N THR A 201 -10.94 -5.23 36.96
CA THR A 201 -10.46 -3.85 36.85
C THR A 201 -9.26 -3.69 37.78
N ARG A 202 -8.08 -3.46 37.19
CA ARG A 202 -6.86 -3.08 37.89
C ARG A 202 -6.69 -1.57 37.75
N TYR A 203 -6.76 -0.86 38.86
CA TYR A 203 -6.56 0.59 38.91
C TYR A 203 -5.07 0.91 38.96
N SER A 204 -4.71 2.15 38.62
CA SER A 204 -3.32 2.62 38.61
C SER A 204 -2.64 2.59 39.97
N ASN A 205 -3.41 2.66 41.05
CA ASN A 205 -2.91 2.52 42.43
C ASN A 205 -2.69 1.05 42.87
N GLY A 206 -2.85 0.08 41.97
CA GLY A 206 -2.68 -1.35 42.27
C GLY A 206 -3.95 -2.05 42.78
N ARG A 207 -5.02 -1.32 43.12
CA ARG A 207 -6.31 -1.92 43.51
C ARG A 207 -6.82 -2.81 42.38
N LEU A 208 -7.16 -4.04 42.71
CA LEU A 208 -7.85 -5.00 41.87
C LEU A 208 -9.27 -5.21 42.38
N ARG A 209 -10.23 -5.08 41.46
CA ARG A 209 -11.65 -5.41 41.68
C ARG A 209 -12.11 -6.42 40.62
N VAL A 210 -12.73 -7.51 41.07
CA VAL A 210 -13.21 -8.61 40.23
C VAL A 210 -14.72 -8.74 40.36
N ARG A 211 -15.41 -8.90 39.24
CA ARG A 211 -16.85 -9.16 39.18
C ARG A 211 -17.14 -10.44 38.41
N ASP A 212 -18.18 -11.15 38.84
CA ASP A 212 -18.73 -12.30 38.10
C ASP A 212 -19.50 -11.86 36.85
N GLN A 213 -20.07 -12.83 36.12
CA GLN A 213 -20.84 -12.62 34.90
C GLN A 213 -22.11 -11.78 35.13
N GLU A 214 -22.70 -11.83 36.33
CA GLU A 214 -23.85 -11.00 36.72
C GLU A 214 -23.45 -9.59 37.17
N GLY A 215 -22.15 -9.29 37.22
CA GLY A 215 -21.62 -7.99 37.63
C GLY A 215 -21.51 -7.80 39.14
N ARG A 216 -21.73 -8.84 39.96
CA ARG A 216 -21.55 -8.79 41.41
C ARG A 216 -20.06 -8.81 41.74
N VAL A 217 -19.66 -8.03 42.74
CA VAL A 217 -18.26 -7.99 43.18
C VAL A 217 -17.95 -9.25 43.97
N ILE A 218 -16.98 -10.04 43.49
CA ILE A 218 -16.51 -11.25 44.16
C ILE A 218 -15.16 -11.06 44.85
N MET A 219 -14.42 -9.99 44.49
CA MET A 219 -13.17 -9.62 45.13
C MET A 219 -12.89 -8.12 44.98
N ASP A 220 -12.43 -7.48 46.06
CA ASP A 220 -11.90 -6.12 46.03
C ASP A 220 -10.73 -6.01 47.03
N THR A 221 -9.59 -5.57 46.54
CA THR A 221 -8.36 -5.44 47.35
C THR A 221 -8.29 -4.13 48.14
N ALA A 222 -9.17 -3.16 47.85
CA ALA A 222 -9.30 -1.98 48.72
C ALA A 222 -9.66 -2.39 50.16
N ASP A 223 -10.46 -3.45 50.31
CA ASP A 223 -10.94 -3.94 51.60
C ASP A 223 -9.85 -4.72 52.39
N GLN A 224 -8.68 -4.96 51.78
CA GLN A 224 -7.55 -5.67 52.39
C GLN A 224 -6.45 -4.74 52.93
N THR A 225 -6.53 -3.43 52.69
CA THR A 225 -5.54 -2.44 53.20
C THR A 225 -5.82 -1.97 54.63
N VAL A 226 -6.77 -2.59 55.33
CA VAL A 226 -7.06 -2.36 56.75
C VAL A 226 -6.84 -3.67 57.54
N ARG A 227 -5.59 -4.11 57.69
CA ARG A 227 -5.13 -5.03 58.73
C ARG A 227 -3.67 -4.77 59.07
#